data_AF-A0A535BUA4-F1
#
_entry.id   AF-A0A535BUA4-F1
#
_cell.length_a   1.000
_cell.length_b   1.000
_cell.length_c   1.000
_cell.angle_alpha   90.00
_cell.angle_beta   90.00
_cell.angle_gamma   90.00
#
_symmetry.space_group_name_H-M   'P 1'
#
loop_
_entity.id
_entity.type
_entity.pdbx_description
1 polymer ?
#
loop_
_entity_poly.entity_id
_entity_poly.type
_entity_poly.pdbx_seq_one_letter_code
_entity_poly.pdbx_strand_id
1 'polypeptide(L)'
;MMPPGSHGPVIWWGGWGRGRRKPESGPANSGLTGDPTLEPPQQPEGPKDLRGRWESLKQSVTGTTAALPQVLRLVWEASRPITIGLFATTAIAGVIPTISVGITLMLTNAVVAGIAIHQFHQPDRVVFSSLGVPWLPGPTLTAVQMIVFLAALQFVVFVVSALLNTLRNITQQLLQNSVSMRIQLMVMEKAASLDLPFYEDPASYDLQRRAHNDSINRPVLMIATAFGLLQTILTLATMIVLLFGVSWVLAVVVLISPIPAFIADTRYGWRGYNIARWGSRLLRRMQYMVSLVTTDSFAKEVKLFGLGEYFIERYR
;
A
#
# COMPACT_ATOMS: atom_id res chain seq x y z
N MET A 1 34.24 -25.19 25.19
CA MET A 1 35.04 -24.07 24.66
C MET A 1 34.50 -23.72 23.27
N MET A 2 34.42 -22.43 22.96
CA MET A 2 33.98 -21.84 21.68
C MET A 2 35.07 -20.86 21.19
N PRO A 3 35.02 -20.33 19.94
CA PRO A 3 34.44 -20.86 18.70
C PRO A 3 35.63 -21.20 17.77
N PRO A 4 35.98 -20.55 16.62
CA PRO A 4 35.26 -19.71 15.63
C PRO A 4 34.73 -20.51 14.41
N GLY A 5 33.99 -19.85 13.52
CA GLY A 5 33.49 -20.47 12.27
C GLY A 5 32.36 -19.68 11.58
N SER A 6 32.53 -18.36 11.40
CA SER A 6 31.49 -17.46 10.91
C SER A 6 31.29 -17.53 9.40
N HIS A 7 30.22 -18.18 8.94
CA HIS A 7 29.72 -18.00 7.58
C HIS A 7 28.81 -16.76 7.51
N GLY A 8 29.38 -15.64 7.07
CA GLY A 8 28.62 -14.42 6.78
C GLY A 8 27.74 -14.57 5.51
N PRO A 9 26.81 -13.63 5.27
CA PRO A 9 25.93 -13.67 4.10
C PRO A 9 26.75 -13.54 2.81
N VAL A 10 26.68 -14.56 1.96
CA VAL A 10 27.49 -14.65 0.74
C VAL A 10 26.93 -13.72 -0.34
N ILE A 11 27.41 -12.47 -0.37
CA ILE A 11 27.08 -11.50 -1.42
C ILE A 11 27.87 -11.85 -2.68
N TRP A 12 27.34 -12.78 -3.48
CA TRP A 12 27.98 -13.24 -4.71
C TRP A 12 27.81 -12.24 -5.86
N TRP A 13 28.90 -11.57 -6.23
CA TRP A 13 29.04 -10.83 -7.48
C TRP A 13 29.94 -11.61 -8.44
N GLY A 14 29.40 -12.01 -9.59
CA GLY A 14 30.19 -12.40 -10.76
C GLY A 14 30.15 -13.89 -11.13
N GLY A 15 29.47 -14.21 -12.23
CA GLY A 15 29.54 -15.51 -12.89
C GLY A 15 28.46 -15.70 -13.94
N TRP A 16 28.68 -15.18 -15.16
CA TRP A 16 27.76 -15.38 -16.29
C TRP A 16 27.89 -16.80 -16.89
N GLY A 17 27.58 -17.81 -16.08
CA GLY A 17 27.58 -19.22 -16.47
C GLY A 17 26.28 -19.64 -17.16
N ARG A 18 26.31 -19.90 -18.46
CA ARG A 18 25.20 -20.51 -19.20
C ARG A 18 24.92 -21.93 -18.69
N GLY A 19 23.93 -22.07 -17.82
CA GLY A 19 23.49 -23.37 -17.28
C GLY A 19 21.98 -23.49 -17.15
N ARG A 20 21.28 -23.83 -18.24
CA ARG A 20 19.86 -24.20 -18.21
C ARG A 20 19.71 -25.59 -17.56
N ARG A 21 19.75 -25.67 -16.22
CA ARG A 21 19.31 -26.88 -15.52
C ARG A 21 17.82 -27.07 -15.81
N LYS A 22 17.45 -28.25 -16.34
CA LYS A 22 16.04 -28.59 -16.55
C LYS A 22 15.34 -28.66 -15.19
N PRO A 23 14.05 -28.26 -15.08
CA PRO A 23 13.29 -28.50 -13.86
C PRO A 23 13.05 -30.01 -13.74
N GLU A 24 13.75 -30.66 -12.81
CA GLU A 24 13.59 -32.09 -12.52
C GLU A 24 12.26 -32.32 -11.80
N SER A 25 11.24 -32.71 -12.56
CA SER A 25 9.88 -32.98 -12.06
C SER A 25 9.79 -34.39 -11.46
N GLY A 26 10.21 -34.54 -10.20
CA GLY A 26 10.08 -35.78 -9.43
C GLY A 26 9.53 -35.54 -8.02
N PRO A 27 9.13 -36.59 -7.28
CA PRO A 27 8.55 -36.47 -5.94
C PRO A 27 9.50 -35.83 -4.91
N ALA A 28 10.82 -36.00 -5.08
CA ALA A 28 11.84 -35.28 -4.30
C ALA A 28 11.76 -33.75 -4.46
N ASN A 29 11.17 -33.26 -5.55
CA ASN A 29 10.98 -31.84 -5.85
C ASN A 29 9.60 -31.30 -5.43
N SER A 30 8.82 -32.10 -4.69
CA SER A 30 7.70 -31.59 -3.85
C SER A 30 8.19 -30.53 -2.85
N GLY A 31 9.48 -30.59 -2.50
CA GLY A 31 10.14 -29.67 -1.58
C GLY A 31 9.93 -30.01 -0.10
N LEU A 32 9.01 -30.92 0.20
CA LEU A 32 8.81 -31.47 1.55
C LEU A 32 9.89 -32.49 1.94
N THR A 33 10.43 -33.23 0.97
CA THR A 33 11.42 -34.30 1.15
C THR A 33 12.78 -34.02 0.49
N GLY A 34 12.90 -32.89 -0.21
CA GLY A 34 14.14 -32.49 -0.89
C GLY A 34 15.22 -31.97 0.07
N ASP A 35 16.43 -31.84 -0.46
CA ASP A 35 17.59 -31.23 0.20
C ASP A 35 17.24 -29.83 0.78
N PRO A 36 17.76 -29.45 1.97
CA PRO A 36 17.48 -28.14 2.58
C PRO A 36 18.15 -26.96 1.84
N THR A 37 19.01 -27.22 0.86
CA THR A 37 19.65 -26.18 0.03
C THR A 37 18.65 -25.21 -0.58
N LEU A 38 18.99 -23.93 -0.46
CA LEU A 38 18.28 -22.84 -1.11
C LEU A 38 18.52 -22.92 -2.63
N GLU A 39 17.50 -23.35 -3.39
CA GLU A 39 17.50 -23.19 -4.86
C GLU A 39 17.85 -21.73 -5.18
N PRO A 40 18.88 -21.40 -5.97
CA PRO A 40 19.23 -20.01 -6.24
C PRO A 40 18.07 -19.27 -6.94
N PRO A 41 17.90 -17.96 -6.71
CA PRO A 41 16.79 -17.22 -7.30
C PRO A 41 16.86 -17.27 -8.82
N GLN A 42 15.84 -17.88 -9.44
CA GLN A 42 15.63 -17.79 -10.88
C GLN A 42 15.40 -16.33 -11.23
N GLN A 43 16.44 -15.67 -11.77
CA GLN A 43 16.33 -14.30 -12.23
C GLN A 43 15.45 -14.28 -13.48
N PRO A 44 14.23 -13.70 -13.45
CA PRO A 44 13.53 -13.45 -14.69
C PRO A 44 14.34 -12.42 -15.49
N GLU A 45 14.65 -12.72 -16.75
CA GLU A 45 15.22 -11.73 -17.66
C GLU A 45 14.16 -10.64 -17.90
N GLY A 46 14.19 -9.60 -17.08
CA GLY A 46 13.35 -8.43 -17.25
C GLY A 46 13.61 -7.77 -18.62
N PRO A 47 12.63 -7.05 -19.19
CA PRO A 47 12.78 -6.41 -20.49
C PRO A 47 14.03 -5.51 -20.49
N LYS A 48 15.01 -5.89 -21.33
CA LYS A 48 16.30 -5.22 -21.47
C LYS A 48 16.19 -3.87 -22.17
N ASP A 49 15.06 -3.61 -22.82
CA ASP A 49 14.79 -2.42 -23.63
C ASP A 49 13.69 -1.52 -23.05
N LEU A 50 13.80 -0.21 -23.30
CA LEU A 50 12.88 0.83 -22.80
C LEU A 50 11.46 0.66 -23.35
N ARG A 51 11.30 0.23 -24.60
CA ARG A 51 9.97 -0.05 -25.18
C ARG A 51 9.30 -1.24 -24.49
N GLY A 52 10.05 -2.31 -24.21
CA GLY A 52 9.54 -3.47 -23.46
C GLY A 52 9.12 -3.12 -22.03
N ARG A 53 9.83 -2.19 -21.38
CA ARG A 53 9.40 -1.62 -20.08
C ARG A 53 8.07 -0.88 -20.19
N TRP A 54 7.93 0.01 -21.18
CA TRP A 54 6.69 0.76 -21.41
C TRP A 54 5.49 -0.15 -21.69
N GLU A 55 5.67 -1.16 -22.56
CA GLU A 55 4.65 -2.19 -22.84
C GLU A 55 4.22 -2.93 -21.57
N SER A 56 5.19 -3.39 -20.75
CA SER A 56 4.88 -4.09 -19.49
C SER A 56 4.16 -3.21 -18.46
N LEU A 57 4.48 -1.91 -18.43
CA LEU A 57 3.85 -0.93 -17.54
C LEU A 57 2.42 -0.62 -18.03
N LYS A 58 2.22 -0.45 -19.34
CA LYS A 58 0.89 -0.31 -19.95
C LYS A 58 0.01 -1.54 -19.66
N GLN A 59 0.54 -2.76 -19.84
CA GLN A 59 -0.19 -3.99 -19.56
C GLN A 59 -0.56 -4.13 -18.08
N SER A 60 0.37 -3.84 -17.16
CA SER A 60 0.07 -3.92 -15.72
C SER A 60 -0.95 -2.86 -15.27
N VAL A 61 -0.84 -1.63 -15.78
CA VAL A 61 -1.84 -0.57 -15.53
C VAL A 61 -3.20 -0.99 -16.07
N THR A 62 -3.30 -1.36 -17.35
CA THR A 62 -4.59 -1.75 -17.98
C THR A 62 -5.26 -2.94 -17.27
N GLY A 63 -4.51 -3.98 -16.92
CA GLY A 63 -5.05 -5.12 -16.17
C GLY A 63 -5.56 -4.76 -14.77
N THR A 64 -4.85 -3.87 -14.06
CA THR A 64 -5.28 -3.39 -12.73
C THR A 64 -6.50 -2.48 -12.84
N THR A 65 -6.55 -1.58 -13.84
CA THR A 65 -7.70 -0.68 -14.07
C THR A 65 -8.94 -1.41 -14.60
N ALA A 66 -8.78 -2.53 -15.31
CA ALA A 66 -9.90 -3.33 -15.80
C ALA A 66 -10.70 -4.03 -14.67
N ALA A 67 -10.03 -4.34 -13.55
CA ALA A 67 -10.68 -4.93 -12.37
C ALA A 67 -11.40 -3.88 -11.50
N LEU A 68 -10.94 -2.63 -11.50
CA LEU A 68 -11.52 -1.53 -10.70
C LEU A 68 -13.05 -1.38 -10.82
N PRO A 69 -13.68 -1.33 -12.02
CA PRO A 69 -15.13 -1.15 -12.13
C PRO A 69 -15.93 -2.33 -11.56
N GLN A 70 -15.41 -3.55 -11.63
CA GLN A 70 -16.07 -4.73 -11.04
C GLN A 70 -16.02 -4.69 -9.51
N VAL A 71 -14.87 -4.29 -8.94
CA VAL A 71 -14.72 -4.12 -7.48
C VAL A 71 -15.58 -2.95 -6.96
N LEU A 72 -15.59 -1.82 -7.66
CA LEU A 72 -16.46 -0.67 -7.32
C LEU A 72 -17.95 -1.05 -7.39
N ARG A 73 -18.35 -1.85 -8.38
CA ARG A 73 -19.72 -2.37 -8.48
C ARG A 73 -20.07 -3.28 -7.31
N LEU A 74 -19.18 -4.20 -6.93
CA LEU A 74 -19.38 -5.09 -5.77
C LEU A 74 -19.56 -4.29 -4.46
N VAL A 75 -18.77 -3.24 -4.27
CA VAL A 75 -18.89 -2.33 -3.12
C VAL A 75 -20.20 -1.53 -3.15
N TRP A 76 -20.60 -1.03 -4.32
CA TRP A 76 -21.85 -0.30 -4.53
C TRP A 76 -23.09 -1.16 -4.29
N GLU A 77 -23.03 -2.44 -4.69
CA GLU A 77 -24.07 -3.44 -4.44
C GLU A 77 -24.10 -3.87 -2.95
N ALA A 78 -22.94 -3.88 -2.26
CA ALA A 78 -22.87 -4.19 -0.84
C ALA A 78 -23.40 -3.05 0.07
N SER A 79 -23.05 -1.79 -0.17
CA SER A 79 -23.54 -0.66 0.64
C SER A 79 -23.43 0.73 -0.03
N ARG A 80 -24.51 1.14 -0.72
CA ARG A 80 -24.61 2.49 -1.32
C ARG A 80 -24.29 3.66 -0.37
N PRO A 81 -24.87 3.78 0.86
CA PRO A 81 -24.64 4.95 1.70
C PRO A 81 -23.21 5.03 2.23
N ILE A 82 -22.61 3.89 2.59
CA ILE A 82 -21.22 3.82 3.07
C ILE A 82 -20.24 4.16 1.94
N THR A 83 -20.51 3.70 0.72
CA THR A 83 -19.69 4.00 -0.46
C THR A 83 -19.71 5.49 -0.81
N ILE A 84 -20.89 6.13 -0.79
CA ILE A 84 -21.03 7.57 -1.03
C ILE A 84 -20.36 8.38 0.08
N GLY A 85 -20.58 8.02 1.34
CA GLY A 85 -19.91 8.65 2.49
C GLY A 85 -18.39 8.55 2.39
N LEU A 86 -17.86 7.36 2.09
CA LEU A 86 -16.43 7.16 1.91
C LEU A 86 -15.87 7.97 0.73
N PHE A 87 -16.57 8.04 -0.41
CA PHE A 87 -16.14 8.84 -1.56
C PHE A 87 -16.12 10.34 -1.21
N ALA A 88 -17.16 10.86 -0.57
CA ALA A 88 -17.23 12.25 -0.12
C ALA A 88 -16.13 12.59 0.90
N THR A 89 -15.95 11.76 1.94
CA THR A 89 -14.87 11.94 2.93
C THR A 89 -13.49 11.85 2.28
N THR A 90 -13.29 10.97 1.31
CA THR A 90 -12.02 10.82 0.57
C THR A 90 -11.74 12.03 -0.31
N ALA A 91 -12.76 12.58 -0.98
CA ALA A 91 -12.63 13.79 -1.78
C ALA A 91 -12.25 15.00 -0.90
N ILE A 92 -12.96 15.21 0.21
CA ILE A 92 -12.66 16.28 1.16
C ILE A 92 -11.24 16.10 1.73
N ALA A 93 -10.87 14.89 2.16
CA ALA A 93 -9.55 14.57 2.70
C ALA A 93 -8.40 14.70 1.68
N GLY A 94 -8.67 14.68 0.38
CA GLY A 94 -7.67 14.98 -0.66
C GLY A 94 -7.37 16.49 -0.78
N VAL A 95 -8.35 17.35 -0.50
CA VAL A 95 -8.20 18.82 -0.62
C VAL A 95 -7.56 19.44 0.63
N ILE A 96 -7.77 18.85 1.82
CA ILE A 96 -7.27 19.37 3.11
C ILE A 96 -5.75 19.64 3.14
N PRO A 97 -4.86 18.76 2.64
CA PRO A 97 -3.42 19.05 2.62
C PRO A 97 -3.08 20.31 1.81
N THR A 98 -3.78 20.55 0.70
CA THR A 98 -3.64 21.77 -0.11
C THR A 98 -4.12 23.01 0.63
N ILE A 99 -5.24 22.93 1.36
CA ILE A 99 -5.73 24.03 2.22
C ILE A 99 -4.69 24.38 3.30
N SER A 100 -4.15 23.37 3.99
CA SER A 100 -3.11 23.54 5.03
C SER A 100 -1.84 24.20 4.49
N VAL A 101 -1.38 23.80 3.30
CA VAL A 101 -0.23 24.45 2.62
C VAL A 101 -0.56 25.90 2.24
N GLY A 102 -1.77 26.17 1.74
CA GLY A 102 -2.23 27.53 1.44
C GLY A 102 -2.22 28.45 2.67
N ILE A 103 -2.79 28.00 3.78
CA ILE A 103 -2.79 28.76 5.04
C ILE A 103 -1.36 28.94 5.57
N THR A 104 -0.50 27.93 5.47
CA THR A 104 0.91 28.03 5.86
C THR A 104 1.65 29.10 5.05
N LEU A 105 1.44 29.16 3.73
CA LEU A 105 1.98 30.22 2.86
C LEU A 105 1.49 31.61 3.30
N MET A 106 0.18 31.75 3.55
CA MET A 106 -0.40 33.02 3.99
C MET A 106 0.13 33.45 5.36
N LEU A 107 0.32 32.51 6.29
CA LEU A 107 0.91 32.76 7.61
C LEU A 107 2.36 33.22 7.48
N THR A 108 3.18 32.54 6.66
CA THR A 108 4.56 32.96 6.39
C THR A 108 4.61 34.37 5.79
N ASN A 109 3.79 34.65 4.78
CA ASN A 109 3.70 35.96 4.16
C ASN A 109 3.20 37.05 5.14
N ALA A 110 2.30 36.72 6.07
CA ALA A 110 1.80 37.65 7.08
C ALA A 110 2.87 38.00 8.12
N VAL A 111 3.70 37.03 8.53
CA VAL A 111 4.87 37.27 9.38
C VAL A 111 5.90 38.15 8.68
N VAL A 112 6.22 37.88 7.41
CA VAL A 112 7.14 38.72 6.62
C VAL A 112 6.59 40.14 6.45
N ALA A 113 5.30 40.30 6.16
CA ALA A 113 4.65 41.61 6.08
C ALA A 113 4.69 42.36 7.42
N GLY A 114 4.44 41.68 8.55
CA GLY A 114 4.55 42.27 9.89
C GLY A 114 5.97 42.74 10.22
N ILE A 115 6.99 41.96 9.86
CA ILE A 115 8.40 42.35 10.01
C ILE A 115 8.71 43.60 9.17
N ALA A 116 8.26 43.64 7.92
CA ALA A 116 8.46 44.79 7.03
C ALA A 116 7.75 46.05 7.55
N ILE A 117 6.51 45.93 8.03
CA ILE A 117 5.76 47.04 8.65
C ILE A 117 6.54 47.62 9.84
N HIS A 118 7.06 46.75 10.72
CA HIS A 118 7.83 47.17 11.90
C HIS A 118 9.19 47.79 11.55
N GLN A 119 9.90 47.27 10.54
CA GLN A 119 11.19 47.82 10.10
C GLN A 119 11.04 49.15 9.35
N PHE A 120 10.06 49.27 8.46
CA PHE A 120 9.89 50.44 7.57
C PHE A 120 8.87 51.47 8.08
N HIS A 121 8.35 51.32 9.31
CA HIS A 121 7.36 52.22 9.92
C HIS A 121 6.13 52.47 9.04
N GLN A 122 5.70 51.45 8.29
CA GLN A 122 4.53 51.53 7.41
C GLN A 122 3.22 51.48 8.22
N PRO A 123 2.09 51.98 7.69
CA PRO A 123 0.80 51.84 8.37
C PRO A 123 0.47 50.35 8.60
N ASP A 124 0.13 50.00 9.84
CA ASP A 124 -0.13 48.62 10.29
C ASP A 124 -1.46 48.07 9.75
N ARG A 125 -1.45 47.72 8.46
CA ARG A 125 -2.58 47.18 7.70
C ARG A 125 -2.10 46.07 6.77
N VAL A 126 -2.38 44.83 7.11
CA VAL A 126 -2.15 43.67 6.25
C VAL A 126 -3.44 43.33 5.52
N VAL A 127 -3.40 43.32 4.19
CA VAL A 127 -4.54 42.97 3.33
C VAL A 127 -4.50 41.47 3.06
N PHE A 128 -5.62 40.77 3.25
CA PHE A 128 -5.68 39.32 3.03
C PHE A 128 -5.24 38.89 1.61
N SER A 129 -5.58 39.69 0.59
CA SER A 129 -5.22 39.43 -0.82
C SER A 129 -3.73 39.62 -1.13
N SER A 130 -2.97 40.37 -0.32
CA SER A 130 -1.52 40.53 -0.52
C SER A 130 -0.70 39.35 0.02
N LEU A 131 -1.34 38.37 0.68
CA LEU A 131 -0.69 37.20 1.29
C LEU A 131 -0.44 36.03 0.32
N GLY A 132 -0.49 36.28 -0.99
CA GLY A 132 -0.24 35.29 -2.04
C GLY A 132 -1.50 34.62 -2.60
N VAL A 133 -2.70 35.06 -2.20
CA VAL A 133 -3.98 34.54 -2.74
C VAL A 133 -4.88 35.69 -3.19
N PRO A 134 -4.61 36.31 -4.36
CA PRO A 134 -5.27 37.57 -4.77
C PRO A 134 -6.78 37.49 -4.99
N TRP A 135 -7.32 36.28 -5.15
CA TRP A 135 -8.70 36.00 -5.53
C TRP A 135 -9.64 35.74 -4.34
N LEU A 136 -9.12 35.63 -3.10
CA LEU A 136 -9.97 35.63 -1.91
C LEU A 136 -10.11 37.05 -1.35
N PRO A 137 -11.33 37.64 -1.32
CA PRO A 137 -11.59 38.84 -0.53
C PRO A 137 -11.53 38.46 0.96
N GLY A 138 -10.85 39.28 1.76
CA GLY A 138 -10.72 39.07 3.20
C GLY A 138 -10.47 40.39 3.93
N PRO A 139 -10.64 40.40 5.27
CA PRO A 139 -10.55 41.62 6.07
C PRO A 139 -9.13 42.20 6.04
N THR A 140 -9.04 43.54 6.10
CA THR A 140 -7.79 44.23 6.41
C THR A 140 -7.64 44.33 7.92
N LEU A 141 -6.66 43.65 8.49
CA LEU A 141 -6.39 43.61 9.94
C LEU A 141 -4.99 44.15 10.23
N THR A 142 -4.69 44.44 11.49
CA THR A 142 -3.30 44.67 11.92
C THR A 142 -2.48 43.39 11.77
N ALA A 143 -1.16 43.51 11.63
CA ALA A 143 -0.29 42.34 11.39
C ALA A 143 -0.47 41.25 12.46
N VAL A 144 -0.55 41.64 13.73
CA VAL A 144 -0.74 40.71 14.86
C VAL A 144 -2.10 40.01 14.79
N GLN A 145 -3.19 40.74 14.52
CA GLN A 145 -4.53 40.17 14.41
C GLN A 145 -4.64 39.19 13.23
N MET A 146 -4.01 39.51 12.09
CA MET A 146 -3.97 38.63 10.91
C MET A 146 -3.23 37.32 11.21
N ILE A 147 -2.07 37.39 11.87
CA ILE A 147 -1.29 36.19 12.24
C ILE A 147 -2.08 35.30 13.22
N VAL A 148 -2.72 35.88 14.24
CA VAL A 148 -3.55 35.13 15.21
C VAL A 148 -4.76 34.49 14.52
N PHE A 149 -5.43 35.22 13.60
CA PHE A 149 -6.55 34.68 12.83
C PHE A 149 -6.14 33.51 11.94
N LEU A 150 -5.04 33.63 11.19
CA LEU A 150 -4.51 32.56 10.34
C LEU A 150 -4.04 31.34 11.16
N ALA A 151 -3.42 31.56 12.33
CA ALA A 151 -3.03 30.48 13.24
C ALA A 151 -4.24 29.74 13.82
N ALA A 152 -5.29 30.46 14.21
CA ALA A 152 -6.55 29.86 14.65
C ALA A 152 -7.24 29.07 13.54
N LEU A 153 -7.26 29.61 12.31
CA LEU A 153 -7.80 28.92 11.13
C LEU A 153 -7.00 27.63 10.82
N GLN A 154 -5.67 27.68 10.89
CA GLN A 154 -4.81 26.52 10.71
C GLN A 154 -5.09 25.44 11.77
N PHE A 155 -5.29 25.84 13.03
CA PHE A 155 -5.67 24.92 14.10
C PHE A 155 -7.03 24.25 13.84
N VAL A 156 -8.05 25.01 13.42
CA VAL A 156 -9.36 24.46 13.05
C VAL A 156 -9.25 23.46 11.89
N VAL A 157 -8.49 23.79 10.83
CA VAL A 157 -8.26 22.89 9.71
C VAL A 157 -7.51 21.62 10.14
N PHE A 158 -6.55 21.73 11.06
CA PHE A 158 -5.85 20.58 11.63
C PHE A 158 -6.79 19.65 12.43
N VAL A 159 -7.64 20.21 13.30
CA VAL A 159 -8.63 19.44 14.08
C VAL A 159 -9.65 18.74 13.15
N VAL A 160 -10.17 19.46 12.15
CA VAL A 160 -11.09 18.91 11.15
C VAL A 160 -10.41 17.81 10.32
N SER A 161 -9.13 17.97 9.96
CA SER A 161 -8.33 16.94 9.29
C SER A 161 -8.19 15.66 10.13
N ALA A 162 -7.86 15.80 11.41
CA ALA A 162 -7.74 14.67 12.32
C ALA A 162 -9.07 13.92 12.50
N LEU A 163 -10.18 14.65 12.65
CA LEU A 163 -11.51 14.06 12.75
C LEU A 163 -11.93 13.34 11.47
N LEU A 164 -11.72 13.95 10.29
CA LEU A 164 -12.07 13.34 9.00
C LEU A 164 -11.21 12.11 8.68
N ASN A 165 -9.92 12.12 9.01
CA ASN A 165 -9.07 10.93 8.89
C ASN A 165 -9.54 9.80 9.81
N THR A 166 -9.97 10.12 11.04
CA THR A 166 -10.53 9.14 11.98
C THR A 166 -11.85 8.55 11.46
N LEU A 167 -12.79 9.40 11.02
CA LEU A 167 -14.04 8.97 10.41
C LEU A 167 -13.81 8.09 9.17
N ARG A 168 -12.92 8.51 8.26
CA ARG A 168 -12.51 7.73 7.08
C ARG A 168 -12.00 6.34 7.46
N ASN A 169 -11.13 6.24 8.46
CA ASN A 169 -10.56 4.96 8.89
C ASN A 169 -11.63 4.04 9.50
N ILE A 170 -12.53 4.58 10.33
CA ILE A 170 -13.68 3.82 10.87
C ILE A 170 -14.61 3.36 9.75
N THR A 171 -14.99 4.24 8.82
CA THR A 171 -15.83 3.90 7.66
C THR A 171 -15.18 2.82 6.79
N GLN A 172 -13.86 2.88 6.59
CA GLN A 172 -13.11 1.84 5.89
C GLN A 172 -13.16 0.51 6.65
N GLN A 173 -12.88 0.48 7.95
CA GLN A 173 -12.96 -0.76 8.75
C GLN A 173 -14.37 -1.38 8.76
N LEU A 174 -15.42 -0.57 8.89
CA LEU A 174 -16.81 -1.04 8.81
C LEU A 174 -17.12 -1.64 7.43
N LEU A 175 -16.76 -0.95 6.35
CA LEU A 175 -16.94 -1.47 4.98
C LEU A 175 -16.17 -2.79 4.77
N GLN A 176 -14.94 -2.88 5.28
CA GLN A 176 -14.12 -4.09 5.17
C GLN A 176 -14.77 -5.27 5.90
N ASN A 177 -15.28 -5.05 7.12
CA ASN A 177 -16.00 -6.07 7.88
C ASN A 177 -17.30 -6.50 7.18
N SER A 178 -18.09 -5.57 6.65
CA SER A 178 -19.33 -5.88 5.92
C SER A 178 -19.06 -6.68 4.63
N VAL A 179 -18.02 -6.31 3.86
CA VAL A 179 -17.62 -7.03 2.64
C VAL A 179 -17.08 -8.41 2.99
N SER A 180 -16.22 -8.53 4.00
CA SER A 180 -15.70 -9.79 4.54
C SER A 180 -16.84 -10.75 4.91
N MET A 181 -17.78 -10.30 5.75
CA MET A 181 -18.94 -11.08 6.18
C MET A 181 -19.84 -11.50 5.01
N ARG A 182 -20.07 -10.61 4.04
CA ARG A 182 -20.89 -10.93 2.85
C ARG A 182 -20.22 -11.99 1.97
N ILE A 183 -18.91 -11.91 1.77
CA ILE A 183 -18.13 -12.93 1.04
C ILE A 183 -18.15 -14.26 1.79
N GLN A 184 -17.97 -14.25 3.11
CA GLN A 184 -18.02 -15.44 3.93
C GLN A 184 -19.39 -16.15 3.86
N LEU A 185 -20.50 -15.39 3.91
CA LEU A 185 -21.85 -15.95 3.70
C LEU A 185 -22.02 -16.57 2.32
N MET A 186 -21.59 -15.90 1.24
CA MET A 186 -21.68 -16.47 -0.11
C MET A 186 -20.85 -17.76 -0.26
N VAL A 187 -19.69 -17.84 0.40
CA VAL A 187 -18.87 -19.07 0.43
C VAL A 187 -19.57 -20.18 1.22
N MET A 188 -20.22 -19.86 2.36
CA MET A 188 -20.98 -20.84 3.15
C MET A 188 -22.22 -21.36 2.41
N GLU A 189 -23.01 -20.46 1.81
CA GLU A 189 -24.17 -20.79 0.97
C GLU A 189 -23.74 -21.70 -0.20
N LYS A 190 -22.63 -21.36 -0.88
CA LYS A 190 -22.13 -22.20 -1.98
C LYS A 190 -21.57 -23.53 -1.50
N ALA A 191 -20.86 -23.58 -0.37
CA ALA A 191 -20.37 -24.83 0.24
C ALA A 191 -21.49 -25.79 0.62
N ALA A 192 -22.61 -25.27 1.15
CA ALA A 192 -23.80 -26.07 1.48
C ALA A 192 -24.54 -26.59 0.23
N SER A 193 -24.35 -25.96 -0.94
CA SER A 193 -24.95 -26.36 -2.22
C SER A 193 -24.11 -27.32 -3.07
N LEU A 194 -23.02 -27.85 -2.52
CA LEU A 194 -22.08 -28.73 -3.24
C LEU A 194 -22.24 -30.18 -2.77
N ASP A 195 -22.38 -31.10 -3.73
CA ASP A 195 -22.55 -32.53 -3.46
C ASP A 195 -21.32 -33.15 -2.81
N LEU A 196 -21.53 -34.24 -2.05
CA LEU A 196 -20.46 -34.93 -1.32
C LEU A 196 -19.23 -35.33 -2.16
N PRO A 197 -19.35 -35.77 -3.44
CA PRO A 197 -18.18 -36.08 -4.28
C PRO A 197 -17.23 -34.89 -4.52
N PHE A 198 -17.71 -33.65 -4.39
CA PHE A 198 -16.84 -32.47 -4.44
C PHE A 198 -15.82 -32.46 -3.29
N TYR A 199 -16.17 -33.02 -2.12
CA TYR A 199 -15.29 -33.04 -0.96
C TYR A 199 -14.25 -34.18 -0.99
N GLU A 200 -14.38 -35.13 -1.93
CA GLU A 200 -13.45 -36.26 -2.08
C GLU A 200 -12.24 -35.93 -2.97
N ASP A 201 -12.33 -34.90 -3.81
CA ASP A 201 -11.23 -34.43 -4.66
C ASP A 201 -10.28 -33.46 -3.91
N PRO A 202 -8.97 -33.77 -3.82
CA PRO A 202 -7.97 -32.85 -3.27
C PRO A 202 -7.98 -31.46 -3.92
N ALA A 203 -8.25 -31.33 -5.23
CA ALA A 203 -8.26 -30.03 -5.90
C ALA A 203 -9.41 -29.14 -5.45
N SER A 204 -10.55 -29.74 -5.09
CA SER A 204 -11.73 -29.07 -4.52
C SER A 204 -11.51 -28.60 -3.09
N TYR A 205 -10.83 -29.39 -2.26
CA TYR A 205 -10.35 -28.95 -0.93
C TYR A 205 -9.43 -27.72 -1.04
N ASP A 206 -8.51 -27.76 -2.00
CA ASP A 206 -7.56 -26.69 -2.29
C ASP A 206 -8.27 -25.43 -2.84
N LEU A 207 -9.34 -25.59 -3.63
CA LEU A 207 -10.23 -24.50 -4.05
C LEU A 207 -10.99 -23.89 -2.87
N GLN A 208 -11.58 -24.70 -1.98
CA GLN A 208 -12.33 -24.20 -0.83
C GLN A 208 -11.40 -23.48 0.17
N ARG A 209 -10.18 -23.99 0.40
CA ARG A 209 -9.20 -23.34 1.28
C ARG A 209 -8.64 -22.05 0.69
N ARG A 210 -8.44 -21.98 -0.64
CA ARG A 210 -8.13 -20.70 -1.33
C ARG A 210 -9.30 -19.73 -1.28
N ALA A 211 -10.54 -20.20 -1.51
CA ALA A 211 -11.73 -19.37 -1.42
C ALA A 211 -11.90 -18.76 -0.01
N HIS A 212 -11.59 -19.50 1.05
CA HIS A 212 -11.63 -18.99 2.42
C HIS A 212 -10.50 -18.00 2.73
N ASN A 213 -9.24 -18.37 2.44
CA ASN A 213 -8.09 -17.56 2.85
C ASN A 213 -7.85 -16.32 1.97
N ASP A 214 -8.03 -16.42 0.64
CA ASP A 214 -7.71 -15.34 -0.29
C ASP A 214 -8.91 -14.40 -0.58
N SER A 215 -10.15 -14.89 -0.56
CA SER A 215 -11.31 -14.06 -0.92
C SER A 215 -11.72 -13.07 0.17
N ILE A 216 -11.38 -13.32 1.44
CA ILE A 216 -11.77 -12.44 2.55
C ILE A 216 -10.92 -11.16 2.56
N ASN A 217 -9.59 -11.29 2.50
CA ASN A 217 -8.68 -10.16 2.71
C ASN A 217 -8.30 -9.40 1.43
N ARG A 218 -8.18 -10.09 0.27
CA ARG A 218 -7.67 -9.44 -0.95
C ARG A 218 -8.62 -8.39 -1.55
N PRO A 219 -9.95 -8.63 -1.69
CA PRO A 219 -10.86 -7.62 -2.22
C PRO A 219 -10.93 -6.39 -1.30
N VAL A 220 -10.96 -6.62 0.01
CA VAL A 220 -10.88 -5.60 1.06
C VAL A 220 -9.67 -4.67 0.89
N LEU A 221 -8.47 -5.24 0.68
CA LEU A 221 -7.25 -4.48 0.43
C LEU A 221 -7.28 -3.74 -0.92
N MET A 222 -7.85 -4.35 -1.98
CA MET A 222 -8.03 -3.68 -3.28
C MET A 222 -8.94 -2.46 -3.20
N ILE A 223 -10.01 -2.53 -2.40
CA ILE A 223 -10.92 -1.40 -2.17
C ILE A 223 -10.19 -0.26 -1.45
N ALA A 224 -9.52 -0.57 -0.33
CA ALA A 224 -8.80 0.44 0.46
C ALA A 224 -7.68 1.13 -0.35
N THR A 225 -6.93 0.35 -1.14
CA THR A 225 -5.86 0.86 -2.02
C THR A 225 -6.40 1.69 -3.19
N ALA A 226 -7.54 1.31 -3.79
CA ALA A 226 -8.19 2.10 -4.85
C ALA A 226 -8.66 3.47 -4.35
N PHE A 227 -9.34 3.53 -3.20
CA PHE A 227 -9.73 4.82 -2.59
C PHE A 227 -8.51 5.64 -2.16
N GLY A 228 -7.45 5.01 -1.64
CA GLY A 228 -6.18 5.67 -1.33
C GLY A 228 -5.47 6.25 -2.56
N LEU A 229 -5.53 5.57 -3.71
CA LEU A 229 -5.03 6.06 -4.99
C LEU A 229 -5.81 7.27 -5.47
N LEU A 230 -7.15 7.21 -5.46
CA LEU A 230 -8.01 8.34 -5.81
C LEU A 230 -7.73 9.57 -4.95
N GLN A 231 -7.56 9.37 -3.63
CA GLN A 231 -7.15 10.44 -2.71
C GLN A 231 -5.80 11.03 -3.10
N THR A 232 -4.79 10.19 -3.32
CA THR A 232 -3.43 10.62 -3.65
C THR A 232 -3.38 11.40 -4.97
N ILE A 233 -4.13 10.94 -5.99
CA ILE A 233 -4.27 11.63 -7.27
C ILE A 233 -4.95 13.00 -7.08
N LEU A 234 -6.02 13.07 -6.28
CA LEU A 234 -6.71 14.32 -6.00
C LEU A 234 -5.79 15.31 -5.27
N THR A 235 -5.12 14.88 -4.19
CA THR A 235 -4.15 15.70 -3.45
C THR A 235 -3.01 16.20 -4.34
N LEU A 236 -2.50 15.34 -5.23
CA LEU A 236 -1.45 15.70 -6.18
C LEU A 236 -1.95 16.74 -7.19
N ALA A 237 -3.15 16.56 -7.75
CA ALA A 237 -3.75 17.51 -8.67
C ALA A 237 -4.01 18.88 -8.00
N THR A 238 -4.59 18.91 -6.80
CA THR A 238 -4.85 20.16 -6.07
C THR A 238 -3.57 20.85 -5.63
N MET A 239 -2.54 20.10 -5.24
CA MET A 239 -1.22 20.66 -4.91
C MET A 239 -0.53 21.26 -6.14
N ILE A 240 -0.62 20.60 -7.30
CA ILE A 240 -0.11 21.14 -8.57
C ILE A 240 -0.81 22.45 -8.93
N VAL A 241 -2.14 22.52 -8.83
CA VAL A 241 -2.90 23.75 -9.09
C VAL A 241 -2.47 24.88 -8.16
N LEU A 242 -2.27 24.61 -6.87
CA LEU A 242 -1.75 25.59 -5.91
C LEU A 242 -0.34 26.06 -6.28
N LEU A 243 0.58 25.14 -6.62
CA LEU A 243 1.96 25.46 -7.01
C LEU A 243 2.01 26.34 -8.27
N PHE A 244 1.20 26.06 -9.29
CA PHE A 244 1.08 26.90 -10.48
C PHE A 244 0.59 28.33 -10.16
N GLY A 245 -0.28 28.48 -9.15
CA GLY A 245 -0.73 29.79 -8.66
C GLY A 245 0.36 30.61 -7.96
N VAL A 246 1.40 29.97 -7.41
CA VAL A 246 2.54 30.63 -6.78
C VAL A 246 3.66 30.92 -7.79
N SER A 247 4.11 29.92 -8.53
CA SER A 247 5.14 30.06 -9.57
C SER A 247 5.22 28.82 -10.45
N TRP A 248 5.01 29.00 -11.76
CA TRP A 248 5.11 27.93 -12.76
C TRP A 248 6.49 27.26 -12.78
N VAL A 249 7.58 28.01 -12.54
CA VAL A 249 8.95 27.45 -12.53
C VAL A 249 9.15 26.52 -11.33
N LEU A 250 8.72 26.95 -10.13
CA LEU A 250 8.80 26.12 -8.92
C LEU A 250 7.92 24.87 -9.05
N ALA A 251 6.73 25.00 -9.65
CA ALA A 251 5.84 23.87 -9.92
C ALA A 251 6.52 22.78 -10.77
N VAL A 252 7.22 23.18 -11.85
CA VAL A 252 7.94 22.23 -12.73
C VAL A 252 9.11 21.55 -12.01
N VAL A 253 9.91 22.30 -11.23
CA VAL A 253 11.03 21.73 -10.46
C VAL A 253 10.53 20.73 -9.42
N VAL A 254 9.47 21.08 -8.69
CA VAL A 254 8.83 20.18 -7.69
C VAL A 254 8.22 18.94 -8.35
N LEU A 255 7.70 19.03 -9.58
CA LEU A 255 7.16 17.88 -10.30
C LEU A 255 8.25 16.91 -10.80
N ILE A 256 9.45 17.41 -11.10
CA ILE A 256 10.60 16.59 -11.55
C ILE A 256 11.31 15.92 -10.36
N SER A 257 11.34 16.56 -9.19
CA SER A 257 12.07 16.09 -8.00
C SER A 257 11.74 14.63 -7.56
N PRO A 258 10.48 14.12 -7.61
CA PRO A 258 10.17 12.74 -7.25
C PRO A 258 10.58 11.69 -8.27
N ILE A 259 10.94 12.06 -9.52
CA ILE A 259 11.19 11.10 -10.60
C ILE A 259 12.34 10.11 -10.27
N PRO A 260 13.51 10.54 -9.73
CA PRO A 260 14.57 9.62 -9.33
C PRO A 260 14.15 8.68 -8.20
N ALA A 261 13.36 9.18 -7.23
CA ALA A 261 12.84 8.38 -6.13
C ALA A 261 11.87 7.30 -6.66
N PHE A 262 10.92 7.68 -7.52
CA PHE A 262 10.00 6.75 -8.18
C PHE A 262 10.71 5.64 -8.98
N ILE A 263 11.80 5.98 -9.67
CA ILE A 263 12.64 5.00 -10.39
C ILE A 263 13.33 4.05 -9.41
N ALA A 264 13.84 4.55 -8.28
CA ALA A 264 14.43 3.74 -7.23
C ALA A 264 13.37 2.80 -6.61
N ASP A 265 12.25 3.33 -6.15
CA ASP A 265 11.16 2.58 -5.52
C ASP A 265 10.61 1.49 -6.45
N THR A 266 10.40 1.79 -7.74
CA THR A 266 9.99 0.79 -8.73
C THR A 266 11.03 -0.35 -8.85
N ARG A 267 12.33 -0.02 -8.83
CA ARG A 267 13.42 -1.00 -8.90
C ARG A 267 13.52 -1.85 -7.63
N TYR A 268 13.36 -1.26 -6.45
CA TYR A 268 13.38 -1.98 -5.17
C TYR A 268 12.09 -2.80 -4.96
N GLY A 269 10.94 -2.30 -5.37
CA GLY A 269 9.67 -3.03 -5.40
C GLY A 269 9.74 -4.30 -6.27
N TRP A 270 10.33 -4.20 -7.48
CA TRP A 270 10.53 -5.38 -8.32
C TRP A 270 11.51 -6.41 -7.73
N ARG A 271 12.57 -5.94 -7.06
CA ARG A 271 13.48 -6.82 -6.28
C ARG A 271 12.73 -7.53 -5.15
N GLY A 272 11.94 -6.79 -4.37
CA GLY A 272 11.10 -7.34 -3.29
C GLY A 272 10.10 -8.38 -3.80
N TYR A 273 9.41 -8.09 -4.91
CA TYR A 273 8.51 -9.03 -5.58
C TYR A 273 9.24 -10.32 -6.00
N ASN A 274 10.42 -10.21 -6.62
CA ASN A 274 11.19 -11.39 -7.03
C ASN A 274 11.67 -12.21 -5.82
N ILE A 275 12.10 -11.56 -4.73
CA ILE A 275 12.47 -12.24 -3.48
C ILE A 275 11.26 -12.97 -2.88
N ALA A 276 10.10 -12.32 -2.78
CA ALA A 276 8.88 -12.93 -2.26
C ALA A 276 8.39 -14.10 -3.13
N ARG A 277 8.43 -13.94 -4.46
CA ARG A 277 8.06 -14.98 -5.43
C ARG A 277 8.98 -16.21 -5.33
N TRP A 278 10.28 -15.99 -5.19
CA TRP A 278 11.27 -17.05 -4.99
C TRP A 278 11.09 -17.73 -3.62
N GLY A 279 11.00 -16.94 -2.55
CA GLY A 279 10.78 -17.41 -1.19
C GLY A 279 9.46 -18.16 -0.96
N SER A 280 8.46 -18.03 -1.86
CA SER A 280 7.17 -18.72 -1.78
C SER A 280 7.26 -20.25 -1.60
N ARG A 281 8.30 -20.90 -2.15
CA ARG A 281 8.54 -22.34 -1.93
C ARG A 281 9.06 -22.61 -0.52
N LEU A 282 10.08 -21.87 -0.10
CA LEU A 282 10.70 -21.99 1.23
C LEU A 282 9.70 -21.69 2.35
N LEU A 283 8.99 -20.56 2.25
CA LEU A 283 7.95 -20.16 3.21
C LEU A 283 6.87 -21.23 3.35
N ARG A 284 6.42 -21.86 2.25
CA ARG A 284 5.46 -22.98 2.32
C ARG A 284 6.01 -24.19 3.08
N ARG A 285 7.30 -24.55 2.89
CA ARG A 285 7.95 -25.62 3.66
C ARG A 285 8.01 -25.26 5.15
N MET A 286 8.51 -24.07 5.48
CA MET A 286 8.62 -23.56 6.85
C MET A 286 7.26 -23.55 7.56
N GLN A 287 6.21 -23.06 6.89
CA GLN A 287 4.86 -22.95 7.42
C GLN A 287 4.18 -24.32 7.58
N TYR A 288 4.54 -25.30 6.75
CA TYR A 288 4.14 -26.71 6.94
C TYR A 288 4.85 -27.36 8.14
N MET A 289 6.17 -27.16 8.32
CA MET A 289 6.89 -27.62 9.52
C MET A 289 6.28 -27.05 10.81
N VAL A 290 5.97 -25.74 10.82
CA VAL A 290 5.23 -25.11 11.92
C VAL A 290 3.88 -25.80 12.14
N SER A 291 3.09 -26.01 11.08
CA SER A 291 1.78 -26.68 11.19
C SER A 291 1.89 -28.11 11.76
N LEU A 292 2.90 -28.89 11.37
CA LEU A 292 3.10 -30.25 11.92
C LEU A 292 3.34 -30.23 13.44
N VAL A 293 4.13 -29.28 13.94
CA VAL A 293 4.48 -29.21 15.36
C VAL A 293 3.38 -28.54 16.20
N THR A 294 2.62 -27.59 15.64
CA THR A 294 1.64 -26.78 16.39
C THR A 294 0.17 -27.20 16.25
N THR A 295 -0.17 -28.10 15.33
CA THR A 295 -1.58 -28.49 15.08
C THR A 295 -1.94 -29.80 15.79
N ASP A 296 -3.05 -29.81 16.55
CA ASP A 296 -3.52 -30.97 17.31
C ASP A 296 -3.66 -32.26 16.47
N SER A 297 -4.09 -32.12 15.21
CA SER A 297 -4.24 -33.23 14.26
C SER A 297 -2.99 -34.11 14.12
N PHE A 298 -1.79 -33.52 14.19
CA PHE A 298 -0.51 -34.22 14.09
C PHE A 298 0.18 -34.41 15.45
N ALA A 299 -0.29 -33.71 16.50
CA ALA A 299 0.37 -33.66 17.80
C ALA A 299 0.53 -35.04 18.46
N LYS A 300 -0.40 -35.97 18.21
CA LYS A 300 -0.34 -37.35 18.69
C LYS A 300 0.82 -38.12 18.05
N GLU A 301 0.98 -38.02 16.74
CA GLU A 301 2.07 -38.66 15.99
C GLU A 301 3.43 -38.05 16.34
N VAL A 302 3.52 -36.71 16.33
CA VAL A 302 4.76 -35.98 16.66
C VAL A 302 5.24 -36.30 18.08
N LYS A 303 4.33 -36.44 19.06
CA LYS A 303 4.69 -36.85 20.42
C LYS A 303 5.02 -38.34 20.54
N LEU A 304 4.27 -39.22 19.88
CA LEU A 304 4.50 -40.68 19.91
C LEU A 304 5.87 -41.05 19.32
N PHE A 305 6.26 -40.39 18.23
CA PHE A 305 7.53 -40.64 17.54
C PHE A 305 8.68 -39.70 17.95
N GLY A 306 8.45 -38.77 18.88
CA GLY A 306 9.48 -37.83 19.36
C GLY A 306 9.99 -36.82 18.31
N LEU A 307 9.25 -36.57 17.24
CA LEU A 307 9.71 -35.83 16.05
C LEU A 307 9.79 -34.30 16.23
N GLY A 308 9.47 -33.77 17.42
CA GLY A 308 9.44 -32.32 17.68
C GLY A 308 10.77 -31.62 17.39
N GLU A 309 11.85 -32.09 18.00
CA GLU A 309 13.20 -31.52 17.79
C GLU A 309 13.66 -31.66 16.34
N TYR A 310 13.37 -32.78 15.67
CA TYR A 310 13.71 -32.99 14.26
C TYR A 310 13.08 -31.93 13.34
N PHE A 311 11.79 -31.62 13.53
CA PHE A 311 11.13 -30.58 12.75
C PHE A 311 11.58 -29.16 13.12
N ILE A 312 11.95 -28.91 14.38
CA ILE A 312 12.51 -27.62 14.82
C ILE A 312 13.91 -27.41 14.23
N GLU A 313 14.76 -28.43 14.23
CA GLU A 313 16.11 -28.38 13.63
C GLU A 313 16.04 -28.26 12.11
N ARG A 314 15.06 -28.91 11.46
CA ARG A 314 14.82 -28.79 10.01
C ARG A 314 14.19 -27.45 9.59
N TYR A 315 13.63 -26.68 10.53
CA TYR A 315 13.08 -25.34 10.28
C TYR A 315 14.14 -24.23 10.36
N ARG A 316 15.25 -24.45 11.08
CA ARG A 316 16.36 -23.50 11.24
C ARG A 316 17.20 -23.37 9.96
#